data_AF-A0A4U5WG16-F1
#
_entry.id   AF-A0A4U5WG16-F1
#
_cell.length_a   1.000
_cell.length_b   1.000
_cell.length_c   1.000
_cell.angle_alpha   90.00
_cell.angle_beta   90.00
_cell.angle_gamma   90.00
#
_symmetry.space_group_name_H-M   'P 1'
#
loop_
_entity.id
_entity.type
_entity.pdbx_description
1 polymer ?
#
loop_
_entity_poly.entity_id
_entity_poly.type
_entity_poly.pdbx_seq_one_letter_code
_entity_poly.pdbx_strand_id
1 'polypeptide(L)'
;MPFTLSHAAAVLPAVRADGSGRARLVPAVLVAGSFAPDMTYYAASAVPGGMEFGAVTHSLPGVFTVDVLIAWLLVGLWLLVREPLVALLPRARQGRPAALTRCGAPPARVRPSLLLRWYACAVLGALTHVFWDAFTHHDRWGVRLFPVLDAQVAGSPLYWYLQYGGSALAAVVIAAFVTHALRCSPADEPVGVPALSARGRWGALALVGGCALVAAVRRALAWRDHWGPRAEPWELIPTVCFGAGAGLVLGVVVYAVVVRVRVRLRPRVRRPAARSGGAGGGAGEGAGALGRTDGASASRGSGVTGVTGVTGVPDGSDGSGGSGVSGERSRPGAR
;
A
#
# COMPACT_ATOMS: atom_id res chain seq x y z
N MET A 1 18.17 3.10 3.31
CA MET A 1 18.30 2.58 1.93
C MET A 1 17.99 3.72 0.98
N PRO A 2 18.83 4.03 -0.01
CA PRO A 2 18.62 5.20 -0.89
C PRO A 2 17.36 5.10 -1.76
N PHE A 3 16.75 3.91 -1.86
CA PHE A 3 15.55 3.68 -2.64
C PHE A 3 14.36 3.30 -1.75
N THR A 4 13.45 4.25 -1.53
CA THR A 4 12.26 4.13 -0.67
C THR A 4 11.43 2.88 -0.95
N LEU A 5 11.27 2.49 -2.22
CA LEU A 5 10.43 1.33 -2.56
C LEU A 5 10.99 0.01 -1.99
N SER A 6 12.29 -0.06 -1.76
CA SER A 6 12.95 -1.24 -1.16
C SER A 6 12.40 -1.56 0.23
N HIS A 7 11.95 -0.56 0.98
CA HIS A 7 11.39 -0.77 2.33
C HIS A 7 10.12 -1.60 2.33
N ALA A 8 9.38 -1.65 1.22
CA ALA A 8 8.22 -2.54 1.10
C ALA A 8 8.61 -4.02 1.28
N ALA A 9 9.85 -4.41 0.98
CA ALA A 9 10.32 -5.77 1.16
C ALA A 9 10.18 -6.24 2.62
N ALA A 10 10.39 -5.34 3.59
CA ALA A 10 10.30 -5.65 5.02
C ALA A 10 8.86 -6.02 5.46
N VAL A 11 7.84 -5.54 4.75
CA VAL A 11 6.43 -5.82 5.07
C VAL A 11 5.83 -6.95 4.24
N LEU A 12 6.52 -7.46 3.21
CA LEU A 12 6.02 -8.56 2.36
C LEU A 12 5.70 -9.86 3.11
N PRO A 13 6.39 -10.27 4.20
CA PRO A 13 6.00 -11.44 4.96
C PRO A 13 4.56 -11.37 5.48
N ALA A 14 4.03 -10.16 5.71
CA ALA A 14 2.65 -9.92 6.11
C ALA A 14 1.63 -9.94 4.95
N VAL A 15 2.07 -10.10 3.71
CA VAL A 15 1.24 -10.08 2.50
C VAL A 15 1.16 -11.49 1.89
N ARG A 16 -0.05 -11.89 1.51
CA ARG A 16 -0.33 -13.15 0.81
C ARG A 16 -0.30 -12.92 -0.70
N ALA A 17 -0.05 -13.99 -1.47
CA ALA A 17 0.03 -13.92 -2.93
C ALA A 17 -1.28 -13.48 -3.62
N ASP A 18 -2.43 -13.58 -2.93
CA ASP A 18 -3.74 -13.07 -3.37
C ASP A 18 -3.97 -11.57 -3.06
N GLY A 19 -2.92 -10.87 -2.59
CA GLY A 19 -2.97 -9.46 -2.21
C GLY A 19 -3.65 -9.18 -0.88
N SER A 20 -4.10 -10.20 -0.13
CA SER A 20 -4.63 -10.04 1.22
C SER A 20 -3.53 -10.03 2.29
N GLY A 21 -3.82 -9.46 3.45
CA GLY A 21 -2.90 -9.48 4.57
C GLY A 21 -2.98 -10.80 5.35
N ARG A 22 -1.87 -11.19 5.97
CA ARG A 22 -1.88 -12.22 7.01
C ARG A 22 -2.54 -11.66 8.28
N ALA A 23 -3.28 -12.52 8.99
CA ALA A 23 -4.09 -12.12 10.15
C ALA A 23 -5.02 -10.94 9.81
N ARG A 24 -4.98 -9.87 10.61
CA ARG A 24 -5.82 -8.67 10.44
C ARG A 24 -5.07 -7.49 9.80
N LEU A 25 -3.92 -7.75 9.20
CA LEU A 25 -3.07 -6.72 8.58
C LEU A 25 -3.65 -6.26 7.25
N VAL A 26 -3.39 -4.98 6.92
CA VAL A 26 -3.89 -4.34 5.69
C VAL A 26 -2.69 -4.01 4.80
N PRO A 27 -2.38 -4.82 3.77
CA PRO A 27 -1.16 -4.69 2.96
C PRO A 27 -0.93 -3.29 2.39
N ALA A 28 -1.97 -2.65 1.83
CA ALA A 28 -1.86 -1.31 1.28
C ALA A 28 -1.38 -0.28 2.31
N VAL A 29 -1.83 -0.41 3.57
CA VAL A 29 -1.47 0.51 4.66
C VAL A 29 -0.07 0.20 5.20
N LEU A 30 0.31 -1.08 5.27
CA LEU A 30 1.67 -1.48 5.65
C LEU A 30 2.71 -0.96 4.65
N VAL A 31 2.46 -1.17 3.36
CA VAL A 31 3.34 -0.69 2.29
C VAL A 31 3.41 0.83 2.30
N ALA A 32 2.28 1.52 2.41
CA ALA A 32 2.25 2.97 2.54
C ALA A 32 3.01 3.48 3.79
N GLY A 33 2.86 2.80 4.93
CA GLY A 33 3.62 3.08 6.15
C GLY A 33 5.12 2.91 5.95
N SER A 34 5.56 1.87 5.25
CA SER A 34 6.98 1.65 4.93
C SER A 34 7.58 2.69 3.98
N PHE A 35 6.74 3.49 3.32
CA PHE A 35 7.17 4.58 2.44
C PHE A 35 7.06 5.95 3.11
N ALA A 36 6.20 6.09 4.11
CA ALA A 36 5.83 7.38 4.69
C ALA A 36 7.01 8.24 5.15
N PRO A 37 8.04 7.70 5.85
CA PRO A 37 9.13 8.54 6.36
C PRO A 37 9.87 9.34 5.29
N ASP A 38 10.05 8.74 4.11
CA ASP A 38 10.77 9.29 2.96
C ASP A 38 9.94 10.22 2.08
N MET A 39 8.62 10.29 2.25
CA MET A 39 7.76 11.10 1.35
C MET A 39 8.10 12.58 1.40
N THR A 40 8.70 13.03 2.49
CA THR A 40 9.22 14.39 2.68
C THR A 40 10.34 14.73 1.70
N TYR A 41 11.20 13.77 1.35
CA TYR A 41 12.30 13.95 0.40
C TYR A 41 11.80 14.14 -1.05
N TYR A 42 10.72 13.45 -1.41
CA TYR A 42 10.02 13.67 -2.67
C TYR A 42 9.32 15.04 -2.69
N ALA A 43 8.62 15.37 -1.59
CA ALA A 43 7.94 16.66 -1.43
C ALA A 43 8.91 17.85 -1.46
N ALA A 44 10.16 17.66 -1.03
CA ALA A 44 11.22 18.67 -1.12
C ALA A 44 11.53 19.13 -2.56
N SER A 45 11.10 18.38 -3.57
CA SER A 45 11.19 18.80 -4.97
C SER A 45 10.25 19.96 -5.32
N ALA A 46 9.24 20.22 -4.48
CA ALA A 46 8.24 21.27 -4.65
C ALA A 46 8.14 22.23 -3.46
N VAL A 47 8.49 21.76 -2.25
CA VAL A 47 8.39 22.53 -1.00
C VAL A 47 9.79 22.74 -0.40
N PRO A 48 10.28 23.99 -0.34
CA PRO A 48 11.54 24.30 0.35
C PRO A 48 11.50 23.81 1.80
N GLY A 49 12.61 23.24 2.30
CA GLY A 49 12.71 22.69 3.65
C GLY A 49 12.13 21.28 3.83
N GLY A 50 11.54 20.67 2.79
CA GLY A 50 11.00 19.30 2.87
C GLY A 50 12.05 18.24 3.26
N MET A 51 13.32 18.45 2.90
CA MET A 51 14.42 17.54 3.29
C MET A 51 14.66 17.54 4.81
N GLU A 52 14.61 18.70 5.45
CA GLU A 52 14.89 18.85 6.89
C GLU A 52 13.78 18.23 7.73
N PHE A 53 12.55 18.25 7.22
CA PHE A 53 11.41 17.61 7.88
C PHE A 53 11.55 16.08 7.99
N GLY A 54 12.48 15.47 7.23
CA GLY A 54 12.88 14.08 7.41
C GLY A 54 13.35 13.76 8.84
N ALA A 55 13.91 14.73 9.57
CA ALA A 55 14.29 14.55 10.98
C ALA A 55 13.06 14.26 11.87
N VAL A 56 11.90 14.83 11.53
CA VAL A 56 10.64 14.60 12.25
C VAL A 56 10.06 13.25 11.89
N THR A 57 9.94 12.92 10.60
CA THR A 57 9.33 11.65 10.17
C THR A 57 10.14 10.44 10.58
N HIS A 58 11.47 10.54 10.64
CA HIS A 58 12.34 9.45 11.12
C HIS A 58 12.47 9.39 12.65
N SER A 59 11.78 10.26 13.39
CA SER A 59 11.73 10.20 14.84
C SER A 59 10.63 9.25 15.33
N LEU A 60 10.80 8.66 16.51
CA LEU A 60 9.74 7.82 17.11
C LEU A 60 8.39 8.58 17.20
N PRO A 61 8.32 9.83 17.70
CA PRO A 61 7.07 10.58 17.65
C PRO A 61 6.48 10.73 16.24
N GLY A 62 7.31 10.95 15.22
CA GLY A 62 6.88 11.05 13.81
C GLY A 62 6.21 9.77 13.31
N VAL A 63 6.80 8.62 13.62
CA VAL A 63 6.27 7.28 13.29
C VAL A 63 4.86 7.05 13.84
N PHE A 64 4.59 7.51 15.06
CA PHE A 64 3.27 7.37 15.70
C PHE A 64 2.28 8.47 15.31
N THR A 65 2.70 9.50 14.57
CA THR A 65 1.88 10.69 14.24
C THR A 65 1.87 11.02 12.75
N VAL A 66 2.85 11.79 12.26
CA VAL A 66 2.93 12.33 10.90
C VAL A 66 2.96 11.21 9.86
N ASP A 67 3.70 10.14 10.10
CA ASP A 67 3.81 9.03 9.15
C ASP A 67 2.50 8.29 8.96
N VAL A 68 1.66 8.23 10.00
CA VAL A 68 0.31 7.66 9.90
C VAL A 68 -0.55 8.47 8.94
N LEU A 69 -0.50 9.80 9.06
CA LEU A 69 -1.24 10.70 8.17
C LEU A 69 -0.76 10.58 6.72
N ILE A 70 0.56 10.54 6.52
CA ILE A 70 1.17 10.34 5.20
C ILE A 70 0.75 8.98 4.62
N ALA A 71 0.83 7.90 5.40
CA ALA A 71 0.43 6.58 4.96
C ALA A 71 -1.05 6.52 4.54
N TRP A 72 -1.94 7.16 5.31
CA TRP A 72 -3.36 7.22 4.96
C TRP A 72 -3.61 8.04 3.70
N LEU A 73 -2.89 9.15 3.51
CA LEU A 73 -2.92 9.93 2.28
C LEU A 73 -2.44 9.10 1.08
N LEU A 74 -1.34 8.36 1.23
CA LEU A 74 -0.83 7.46 0.20
C LEU A 74 -1.82 6.34 -0.15
N VAL A 75 -2.55 5.80 0.83
CA VAL A 75 -3.62 4.83 0.56
C VAL A 75 -4.80 5.50 -0.16
N GLY A 76 -5.17 6.72 0.21
CA GLY A 76 -6.17 7.49 -0.52
C GLY A 76 -5.76 7.74 -1.98
N LEU A 77 -4.51 8.12 -2.19
CA LEU A 77 -3.90 8.27 -3.51
C LEU A 77 -3.91 6.95 -4.29
N TRP A 78 -3.50 5.84 -3.66
CA TRP A 78 -3.55 4.51 -4.24
C TRP A 78 -4.95 4.15 -4.73
N LEU A 79 -5.99 4.38 -3.93
CA LEU A 79 -7.38 4.14 -4.31
C LEU A 79 -7.83 5.02 -5.48
N LEU A 80 -7.30 6.24 -5.61
CA LEU A 80 -7.54 7.11 -6.76
C LEU A 80 -6.91 6.55 -8.04
N VAL A 81 -5.67 6.07 -7.97
CA VAL A 81 -4.83 5.75 -9.14
C VAL A 81 -4.86 4.27 -9.57
N ARG A 82 -5.27 3.33 -8.70
CA ARG A 82 -5.18 1.87 -8.98
C ARG A 82 -5.84 1.46 -10.30
N GLU A 83 -7.12 1.81 -10.55
CA GLU A 83 -7.79 1.44 -11.79
C GLU A 83 -7.22 2.17 -13.02
N PRO A 84 -6.94 3.50 -12.97
CA PRO A 84 -6.21 4.18 -14.04
C PRO A 84 -4.85 3.56 -14.37
N LEU A 85 -4.08 3.12 -13.37
CA LEU A 85 -2.78 2.49 -13.60
C LEU A 85 -2.93 1.14 -14.31
N VAL A 86 -3.87 0.30 -13.89
CA VAL A 86 -4.16 -0.97 -14.59
C VAL A 86 -4.63 -0.70 -16.03
N ALA A 87 -5.38 0.37 -16.27
CA ALA A 87 -5.83 0.75 -17.61
C ALA A 87 -4.68 1.09 -18.58
N LEU A 88 -3.49 1.45 -18.08
CA LEU A 88 -2.31 1.67 -18.92
C LEU A 88 -1.75 0.37 -19.52
N LEU A 89 -2.08 -0.79 -18.95
CA LEU A 89 -1.66 -2.06 -19.53
C LEU A 89 -2.46 -2.39 -20.80
N PRO A 90 -1.87 -3.11 -21.78
CA PRO A 90 -2.65 -3.68 -22.88
C PRO A 90 -3.82 -4.51 -22.35
N ARG A 91 -4.98 -4.47 -23.03
CA ARG A 91 -6.22 -5.12 -22.57
C ARG A 91 -6.02 -6.59 -22.15
N ALA A 92 -5.27 -7.35 -22.95
CA ALA A 92 -4.94 -8.76 -22.70
C ALA A 92 -4.13 -9.02 -21.41
N ARG A 93 -3.51 -7.99 -20.81
CA ARG A 93 -2.69 -8.08 -19.59
C ARG A 93 -3.35 -7.45 -18.36
N GLN A 94 -4.58 -6.97 -18.47
CA GLN A 94 -5.26 -6.24 -17.39
C GLN A 94 -5.89 -7.17 -16.33
N GLY A 95 -6.29 -8.40 -16.68
CA GLY A 95 -7.04 -9.28 -15.79
C GLY A 95 -6.36 -9.57 -14.45
N ARG A 96 -5.15 -10.16 -14.48
CA ARG A 96 -4.40 -10.52 -13.26
C ARG A 96 -4.08 -9.31 -12.35
N PRO A 97 -3.56 -8.17 -12.87
CA PRO A 97 -3.37 -6.98 -12.05
C PRO A 97 -4.67 -6.40 -11.50
N ALA A 98 -5.76 -6.40 -12.28
CA ALA A 98 -7.07 -5.94 -11.81
C ALA A 98 -7.59 -6.80 -10.64
N ALA A 99 -7.44 -8.12 -10.74
CA ALA A 99 -7.79 -9.05 -9.67
C ALA A 99 -6.93 -8.83 -8.41
N LEU A 100 -5.60 -8.80 -8.56
CA LEU A 100 -4.66 -8.64 -7.44
C LEU A 100 -4.88 -7.32 -6.67
N THR A 101 -5.12 -6.23 -7.40
CA THR A 101 -5.35 -4.90 -6.82
C THR A 101 -6.81 -4.63 -6.43
N ARG A 102 -7.70 -5.60 -6.64
CA ARG A 102 -9.14 -5.52 -6.35
C ARG A 102 -9.80 -4.31 -7.02
N CYS A 103 -9.49 -4.09 -8.29
CA CYS A 103 -10.15 -3.05 -9.09
C CYS A 103 -11.68 -3.19 -9.05
N GLY A 104 -12.39 -2.06 -8.96
CA GLY A 104 -13.85 -2.06 -8.91
C GLY A 104 -14.47 -2.51 -7.58
N ALA A 105 -13.66 -2.96 -6.60
CA ALA A 105 -14.18 -3.28 -5.27
C ALA A 105 -14.78 -2.03 -4.60
N PRO A 106 -15.97 -2.13 -3.99
CA PRO A 106 -16.63 -1.01 -3.34
C PRO A 106 -15.80 -0.53 -2.14
N PRO A 107 -15.87 0.77 -1.80
CA PRO A 107 -15.21 1.28 -0.61
C PRO A 107 -15.75 0.58 0.64
N ALA A 108 -14.85 0.18 1.53
CA ALA A 108 -15.23 -0.40 2.80
C ALA A 108 -15.90 0.65 3.69
N ARG A 109 -16.90 0.26 4.48
CA ARG A 109 -17.48 1.14 5.49
C ARG A 109 -16.42 1.42 6.57
N VAL A 110 -16.20 2.70 6.86
CA VAL A 110 -15.30 3.13 7.92
C VAL A 110 -15.92 2.74 9.26
N ARG A 111 -15.17 1.96 10.04
CA ARG A 111 -15.53 1.54 11.40
C ARG A 111 -14.35 1.86 12.33
N PRO A 112 -14.58 2.16 13.62
CA PRO A 112 -13.48 2.43 14.56
C PRO A 112 -12.42 1.32 14.59
N SER A 113 -12.85 0.05 14.53
CA SER A 113 -11.94 -1.10 14.46
C SER A 113 -11.11 -1.17 13.17
N LEU A 114 -11.61 -0.61 12.06
CA LEU A 114 -10.84 -0.48 10.82
C LEU A 114 -9.78 0.61 10.96
N LEU A 115 -10.14 1.77 11.51
CA LEU A 115 -9.22 2.88 11.74
C LEU A 115 -8.07 2.48 12.67
N LEU A 116 -8.36 1.76 13.76
CA LEU A 116 -7.32 1.26 14.66
C LEU A 116 -6.37 0.29 13.96
N ARG A 117 -6.88 -0.62 13.12
CA ARG A 117 -6.03 -1.51 12.32
C ARG A 117 -5.19 -0.74 11.30
N TRP A 118 -5.76 0.28 10.67
CA TRP A 118 -5.02 1.15 9.73
C TRP A 118 -3.92 1.91 10.45
N TYR A 119 -4.21 2.48 11.62
CA TYR A 119 -3.20 3.10 12.47
C TYR A 119 -2.06 2.12 12.79
N ALA A 120 -2.40 0.95 13.33
CA ALA A 120 -1.40 -0.06 13.69
C ALA A 120 -0.57 -0.54 12.49
N CYS A 121 -1.18 -0.73 11.31
CA CYS A 121 -0.46 -1.10 10.09
C CYS A 121 0.45 0.03 9.59
N ALA A 122 0.01 1.29 9.66
CA ALA A 122 0.83 2.42 9.23
C ALA A 122 2.06 2.56 10.13
N VAL A 123 1.86 2.53 11.45
CA VAL A 123 2.93 2.54 12.45
C VAL A 123 3.88 1.36 12.24
N LEU A 124 3.36 0.14 12.07
CA LEU A 124 4.22 -1.03 11.85
C LEU A 124 5.07 -0.89 10.59
N GLY A 125 4.49 -0.40 9.49
CA GLY A 125 5.23 -0.12 8.26
C GLY A 125 6.33 0.92 8.48
N ALA A 126 6.02 2.06 9.11
CA ALA A 126 6.98 3.12 9.38
C ALA A 126 8.08 2.66 10.35
N LEU A 127 7.76 1.84 11.36
CA LEU A 127 8.75 1.21 12.22
C LEU A 127 9.71 0.31 11.44
N THR A 128 9.21 -0.50 10.49
CA THR A 128 10.11 -1.32 9.65
C THR A 128 11.06 -0.46 8.81
N HIS A 129 10.59 0.70 8.34
CA HIS A 129 11.41 1.65 7.60
C HIS A 129 12.51 2.24 8.49
N VAL A 130 12.13 2.89 9.59
CA VAL A 130 13.06 3.58 10.50
C VAL A 130 14.05 2.60 11.14
N PHE A 131 13.61 1.40 11.50
CA PHE A 131 14.49 0.35 12.02
C PHE A 131 15.57 -0.02 11.01
N TRP A 132 15.19 -0.26 9.75
CA TRP A 132 16.13 -0.62 8.71
C TRP A 132 17.12 0.51 8.39
N ASP A 133 16.63 1.76 8.40
CA ASP A 133 17.47 2.93 8.18
C ASP A 133 18.42 3.23 9.33
N ALA A 134 17.99 3.00 10.57
CA ALA A 134 18.86 3.08 11.74
C ALA A 134 19.98 2.03 11.71
N PHE A 135 19.77 0.92 11.00
CA PHE A 135 20.78 -0.14 10.84
C PHE A 135 21.74 0.12 9.66
N THR A 136 21.34 0.89 8.64
CA THR A 136 22.08 1.01 7.37
C THR A 136 22.69 2.38 7.06
N HIS A 137 22.33 3.45 7.79
CA HIS A 137 22.90 4.79 7.58
C HIS A 137 24.17 5.05 8.40
N HIS A 138 25.12 5.77 7.79
CA HIS A 138 26.29 6.36 8.46
C HIS A 138 25.82 7.20 9.66
N ASP A 139 26.55 7.14 10.77
CA ASP A 139 26.22 7.76 12.07
C ASP A 139 24.98 7.22 12.80
N ARG A 140 24.32 6.16 12.34
CA ARG A 140 23.19 5.55 13.09
C ARG A 140 23.62 4.29 13.86
N TRP A 141 22.74 3.85 14.75
CA TRP A 141 23.01 2.83 15.77
C TRP A 141 23.70 1.57 15.22
N GLY A 142 23.35 1.09 14.01
CA GLY A 142 23.98 -0.09 13.41
C GLY A 142 25.48 0.08 13.08
N VAL A 143 25.88 1.22 12.52
CA VAL A 143 27.29 1.52 12.19
C VAL A 143 28.11 1.76 13.45
N ARG A 144 27.52 2.40 14.47
CA ARG A 144 28.18 2.59 15.78
C ARG A 144 28.38 1.27 16.54
N LEU A 145 27.47 0.30 16.36
CA LEU A 145 27.55 -1.01 17.00
C LEU A 145 28.51 -1.97 16.28
N PHE A 146 28.66 -1.79 14.97
CA PHE A 146 29.58 -2.58 14.13
C PHE A 146 30.54 -1.66 13.37
N PRO A 147 31.66 -1.21 13.98
CA PRO A 147 32.63 -0.30 13.35
C PRO A 147 33.23 -0.82 12.04
N VAL A 148 33.17 -2.15 11.82
CA VAL A 148 33.54 -2.78 10.53
C VAL A 148 32.73 -2.23 9.34
N LEU A 149 31.57 -1.62 9.58
CA LEU A 149 30.74 -1.01 8.54
C LEU A 149 31.35 0.28 7.94
N ASP A 150 32.26 0.94 8.64
CA ASP A 150 33.05 2.07 8.14
C ASP A 150 34.36 1.63 7.48
N ALA A 151 34.68 0.34 7.52
CA ALA A 151 35.85 -0.19 6.83
C ALA A 151 35.72 0.05 5.33
N GLN A 152 36.78 0.61 4.74
CA GLN A 152 36.83 0.79 3.30
C GLN A 152 37.08 -0.54 2.60
N VAL A 153 36.18 -0.88 1.68
CA VAL A 153 36.30 -2.02 0.79
C VAL A 153 36.26 -1.49 -0.63
N ALA A 154 37.29 -1.77 -1.42
CA ALA A 154 37.39 -1.33 -2.82
C ALA A 154 37.13 0.18 -3.05
N GLY A 155 37.57 1.03 -2.12
CA GLY A 155 37.47 2.49 -2.23
C GLY A 155 36.12 3.08 -1.81
N SER A 156 35.23 2.30 -1.19
CA SER A 156 33.99 2.79 -0.60
C SER A 156 33.72 2.14 0.77
N PRO A 157 33.08 2.82 1.72
CA PRO A 157 32.74 2.23 3.01
C PRO A 157 31.77 1.04 2.87
N LEU A 158 31.87 0.03 3.74
CA LEU A 158 31.01 -1.15 3.70
C LEU A 158 29.50 -0.83 3.83
N TYR A 159 29.12 0.20 4.60
CA TYR A 159 27.73 0.66 4.68
C TYR A 159 27.15 1.05 3.32
N TRP A 160 27.97 1.55 2.39
CA TRP A 160 27.54 1.96 1.06
C TRP A 160 27.05 0.73 0.27
N TYR A 161 27.81 -0.36 0.32
CA TYR A 161 27.43 -1.63 -0.29
C TYR A 161 26.18 -2.22 0.35
N LEU A 162 26.01 -2.09 1.66
CA LEU A 162 24.79 -2.55 2.35
C LEU A 162 23.57 -1.72 1.93
N GLN A 163 23.73 -0.40 1.77
CA GLN A 163 22.66 0.48 1.34
C GLN A 163 22.20 0.19 -0.09
N TYR A 164 23.13 0.20 -1.06
CA TYR A 164 22.81 -0.02 -2.47
C TYR A 164 22.53 -1.50 -2.77
N GLY A 165 23.35 -2.41 -2.25
CA GLY A 165 23.16 -3.85 -2.40
C GLY A 165 21.89 -4.35 -1.71
N GLY A 166 21.59 -3.85 -0.51
CA GLY A 166 20.33 -4.15 0.20
C GLY A 166 19.11 -3.64 -0.56
N SER A 167 19.20 -2.44 -1.15
CA SER A 167 18.13 -1.91 -2.01
C SER A 167 17.92 -2.76 -3.27
N ALA A 168 19.01 -3.19 -3.92
CA ALA A 168 18.94 -4.06 -5.10
C ALA A 168 18.33 -5.43 -4.76
N LEU A 169 18.77 -6.06 -3.67
CA LEU A 169 18.20 -7.32 -3.18
C LEU A 169 16.72 -7.18 -2.85
N ALA A 170 16.34 -6.11 -2.15
CA ALA A 170 14.94 -5.82 -1.83
C ALA A 170 14.09 -5.65 -3.10
N ALA A 171 14.60 -4.95 -4.13
CA ALA A 171 13.94 -4.81 -5.41
C ALA A 171 13.72 -6.18 -6.11
N VAL A 172 14.72 -7.07 -6.07
CA VAL A 172 14.59 -8.44 -6.59
C VAL A 172 13.53 -9.23 -5.83
N VAL A 173 13.52 -9.15 -4.50
CA VAL A 173 12.51 -9.82 -3.66
C VAL A 173 11.10 -9.31 -3.98
N ILE A 174 10.92 -8.00 -4.11
CA ILE A 174 9.64 -7.39 -4.48
C ILE A 174 9.21 -7.86 -5.88
N ALA A 175 10.12 -7.84 -6.86
CA ALA A 175 9.82 -8.28 -8.23
C ALA A 175 9.43 -9.76 -8.28
N ALA A 176 10.13 -10.62 -7.54
CA ALA A 176 9.82 -12.05 -7.42
C ALA A 176 8.45 -12.26 -6.77
N PHE A 177 8.17 -11.56 -5.67
CA PHE A 177 6.88 -11.64 -4.97
C PHE A 177 5.72 -11.17 -5.88
N VAL A 178 5.84 -10.01 -6.53
CA VAL A 178 4.80 -9.49 -7.43
C VAL A 178 4.57 -10.43 -8.61
N THR A 179 5.64 -10.98 -9.19
CA THR A 179 5.52 -11.95 -10.28
C THR A 179 4.81 -13.22 -9.83
N HIS A 180 5.15 -13.74 -8.65
CA HIS A 180 4.47 -14.88 -8.06
C HIS A 180 2.99 -14.58 -7.79
N ALA A 181 2.68 -13.45 -7.15
CA ALA A 181 1.31 -13.00 -6.87
C ALA A 181 0.47 -12.85 -8.13
N LEU A 182 1.04 -12.26 -9.19
CA LEU A 182 0.37 -12.12 -10.49
C LEU A 182 0.12 -13.48 -11.15
N ARG A 183 1.07 -14.43 -11.07
CA ARG A 183 0.89 -15.79 -11.62
C ARG A 183 -0.20 -16.56 -10.89
N CYS A 184 -0.34 -16.36 -9.57
CA CYS A 184 -1.39 -16.96 -8.75
C CYS A 184 -2.75 -16.27 -8.88
N SER A 185 -2.80 -15.07 -9.43
CA SER A 185 -4.04 -14.31 -9.61
C SER A 185 -4.84 -14.82 -10.84
N PRO A 186 -6.17 -14.85 -10.76
CA PRO A 186 -7.00 -15.24 -11.89
C PRO A 186 -6.87 -14.23 -13.04
N ALA A 187 -6.99 -14.71 -14.27
CA ALA A 187 -6.91 -13.89 -15.48
C ALA A 187 -8.30 -13.42 -15.97
N ASP A 188 -9.20 -13.16 -15.03
CA ASP A 188 -10.59 -12.80 -15.31
C ASP A 188 -10.71 -11.46 -16.03
N GLU A 189 -11.89 -11.19 -16.59
CA GLU A 189 -12.20 -9.90 -17.19
C GLU A 189 -11.98 -8.77 -16.17
N PRO A 190 -11.15 -7.76 -16.49
CA PRO A 190 -10.82 -6.67 -15.57
C PRO A 190 -12.02 -5.72 -15.37
N VAL A 191 -12.83 -6.05 -14.36
CA VAL A 191 -13.98 -5.25 -13.92
C VAL A 191 -13.52 -3.92 -13.30
N GLY A 192 -14.23 -2.84 -13.59
CA GLY A 192 -13.97 -1.51 -13.01
C GLY A 192 -12.77 -0.76 -13.60
N VAL A 193 -12.00 -1.39 -14.51
CA VAL A 193 -10.88 -0.75 -15.21
C VAL A 193 -11.38 0.11 -16.38
N PRO A 194 -11.05 1.42 -16.43
CA PRO A 194 -11.44 2.30 -17.54
C PRO A 194 -10.91 1.81 -18.90
N ALA A 195 -11.77 1.83 -19.92
CA ALA A 195 -11.35 1.53 -21.29
C ALA A 195 -10.62 2.73 -21.92
N LEU A 196 -9.35 2.54 -22.27
CA LEU A 196 -8.52 3.53 -22.96
C LEU A 196 -8.26 3.14 -24.41
N SER A 197 -8.30 4.13 -25.30
CA SER A 197 -7.81 3.96 -26.67
C SER A 197 -6.27 3.91 -26.68
N ALA A 198 -5.68 3.33 -27.74
CA ALA A 198 -4.23 3.29 -27.90
C ALA A 198 -3.60 4.71 -27.85
N ARG A 199 -4.23 5.69 -28.50
CA ARG A 199 -3.80 7.10 -28.46
C ARG A 199 -3.87 7.67 -27.04
N GLY A 200 -4.97 7.40 -26.32
CA GLY A 200 -5.14 7.85 -24.93
C GLY A 200 -4.08 7.24 -24.00
N ARG A 201 -3.74 5.97 -24.20
CA ARG A 201 -2.66 5.29 -23.46
C ARG A 201 -1.30 5.92 -23.72
N TRP A 202 -0.93 6.12 -24.99
CA TRP A 202 0.35 6.75 -25.33
C TRP A 202 0.44 8.19 -24.84
N GLY A 203 -0.66 8.96 -24.93
CA GLY A 203 -0.73 10.30 -24.36
C GLY A 203 -0.55 10.31 -22.83
N ALA A 204 -1.14 9.33 -22.13
CA ALA A 204 -0.94 9.18 -20.69
C ALA A 204 0.51 8.79 -20.33
N LEU A 205 1.13 7.87 -21.08
CA LEU A 205 2.53 7.51 -20.89
C LEU A 205 3.46 8.70 -21.16
N ALA A 206 3.19 9.49 -22.20
CA ALA A 206 3.94 10.70 -22.50
C ALA A 206 3.78 11.75 -21.41
N LEU A 207 2.58 11.95 -20.86
CA LEU A 207 2.34 12.84 -19.72
C LEU A 207 3.12 12.40 -18.48
N VAL A 208 2.98 11.13 -18.08
CA VAL A 208 3.64 10.59 -16.88
C VAL A 208 5.16 10.61 -17.03
N GLY A 209 5.67 10.13 -18.16
CA GLY A 209 7.11 10.13 -18.48
C GLY A 209 7.67 11.55 -18.61
N GLY A 210 6.93 12.46 -19.23
CA GLY A 210 7.29 13.87 -19.36
C GLY A 210 7.38 14.58 -18.01
N CYS A 211 6.40 14.39 -17.12
CA CYS A 211 6.45 14.95 -15.76
C CYS A 211 7.64 14.40 -14.97
N ALA A 212 7.89 13.10 -15.03
CA ALA A 212 9.05 12.47 -14.36
C ALA A 212 10.37 13.05 -14.90
N LEU A 213 10.53 13.14 -16.23
CA LEU A 213 11.73 13.67 -16.86
C LEU A 213 11.97 15.15 -16.50
N VAL A 214 10.94 15.99 -16.61
CA VAL A 214 11.06 17.43 -16.29
C VAL A 214 11.42 17.64 -14.83
N ALA A 215 10.79 16.91 -13.90
CA ALA A 215 11.09 17.04 -12.48
C ALA A 215 12.50 16.52 -12.13
N ALA A 216 12.94 15.42 -12.74
CA ALA A 216 14.30 14.90 -12.61
C ALA A 216 15.34 15.91 -13.10
N VAL A 217 15.15 16.45 -14.31
CA VAL A 217 16.04 17.46 -14.88
C VAL A 217 16.07 18.70 -14.00
N ARG A 218 14.91 19.25 -13.61
CA ARG A 218 14.86 20.44 -12.74
C ARG A 218 15.62 20.23 -11.43
N ARG A 219 15.47 19.07 -10.80
CA ARG A 219 16.16 18.78 -9.54
C ARG A 219 17.66 18.59 -9.74
N ALA A 220 18.09 17.94 -10.82
CA ALA A 220 19.50 17.81 -11.18
C ALA A 220 20.14 19.18 -11.50
N LEU A 221 19.42 20.07 -12.20
CA LEU A 221 19.85 21.44 -12.47
C LEU A 221 20.00 22.25 -11.18
N ALA A 222 19.03 22.17 -10.27
CA ALA A 222 19.13 22.84 -8.97
C ALA A 222 20.31 22.32 -8.13
N TRP A 223 20.56 21.01 -8.15
CA TRP A 223 21.69 20.39 -7.45
C TRP A 223 23.04 20.84 -8.01
N ARG A 224 23.24 20.82 -9.33
CA ARG A 224 24.50 21.31 -9.94
C ARG A 224 24.74 22.79 -9.63
N ASP A 225 23.68 23.60 -9.60
CA ASP A 225 23.80 25.05 -9.38
C ASP A 225 24.17 25.34 -7.90
N HIS A 226 23.75 24.46 -6.97
CA HIS A 226 24.07 24.56 -5.55
C HIS A 226 25.47 24.05 -5.21
N TRP A 227 25.86 22.88 -5.74
CA TRP A 227 27.11 22.19 -5.36
C TRP A 227 28.29 22.45 -6.30
N GLY A 228 28.04 22.78 -7.57
CA GLY A 228 29.06 23.18 -8.53
C GLY A 228 30.23 22.18 -8.64
N PRO A 229 31.49 22.62 -8.54
CA PRO A 229 32.67 21.74 -8.61
C PRO A 229 32.83 20.75 -7.45
N ARG A 230 32.08 20.90 -6.35
CA ARG A 230 32.11 19.99 -5.18
C ARG A 230 31.11 18.85 -5.29
N ALA A 231 30.38 18.81 -6.40
CA ALA A 231 29.35 17.83 -6.67
C ALA A 231 29.97 16.45 -6.89
N GLU A 232 29.75 15.54 -5.95
CA GLU A 232 30.18 14.16 -6.12
C GLU A 232 29.21 13.40 -7.03
N PRO A 233 29.70 12.65 -8.04
CA PRO A 233 28.83 12.03 -9.06
C PRO A 233 27.75 11.09 -8.49
N TRP A 234 28.00 10.45 -7.34
CA TRP A 234 27.04 9.53 -6.72
C TRP A 234 25.86 10.23 -6.04
N GLU A 235 25.98 11.51 -5.66
CA GLU A 235 24.87 12.29 -5.08
C GLU A 235 23.82 12.67 -6.12
N LEU A 236 24.17 12.57 -7.41
CA LEU A 236 23.24 12.79 -8.51
C LEU A 236 22.16 11.70 -8.56
N ILE A 237 22.49 10.46 -8.21
CA ILE A 237 21.55 9.32 -8.26
C ILE A 237 20.30 9.57 -7.39
N PRO A 238 20.41 9.81 -6.07
CA PRO A 238 19.23 10.09 -5.25
C PRO A 238 18.52 11.37 -5.69
N THR A 239 19.25 12.39 -6.13
CA THR A 239 18.69 13.65 -6.66
C THR A 239 17.77 13.41 -7.86
N VAL A 240 18.24 12.64 -8.84
CA VAL A 240 17.45 12.26 -10.02
C VAL A 240 16.27 11.37 -9.63
N CYS A 241 16.48 10.40 -8.74
CA CYS A 241 15.41 9.49 -8.28
C CYS A 241 14.28 10.24 -7.55
N PHE A 242 14.60 11.16 -6.64
CA PHE A 242 13.58 11.97 -5.95
C PHE A 242 12.83 12.89 -6.91
N GLY A 243 13.54 13.52 -7.85
CA GLY A 243 12.93 14.37 -8.87
C GLY A 243 12.01 13.57 -9.79
N ALA A 244 12.49 12.44 -10.33
CA ALA A 244 11.72 11.54 -11.18
C ALA A 244 10.49 11.00 -10.44
N GLY A 245 10.64 10.56 -9.19
CA GLY A 245 9.53 10.05 -8.39
C GLY A 245 8.46 11.11 -8.09
N ALA A 246 8.87 12.34 -7.75
CA ALA A 246 7.93 13.45 -7.54
C ALA A 246 7.15 13.78 -8.83
N GLY A 247 7.85 13.83 -9.97
CA GLY A 247 7.21 14.04 -11.28
C GLY A 247 6.29 12.89 -11.68
N LEU A 248 6.66 11.64 -11.36
CA LEU A 248 5.82 10.46 -11.59
C LEU A 248 4.53 10.51 -10.78
N VAL A 249 4.61 10.86 -9.49
CA VAL A 249 3.43 11.04 -8.63
C VAL A 249 2.50 12.10 -9.23
N LEU A 250 3.03 13.27 -9.60
CA LEU A 250 2.24 14.33 -10.22
C LEU A 250 1.57 13.87 -11.52
N GLY A 251 2.35 13.28 -12.44
CA GLY A 251 1.84 12.82 -13.73
C GLY A 251 0.76 11.76 -13.60
N VAL A 252 0.95 10.79 -12.69
CA VAL A 252 -0.03 9.74 -12.41
C VAL A 252 -1.31 10.30 -11.79
N VAL A 253 -1.20 11.25 -10.86
CA VAL A 253 -2.37 11.93 -10.26
C VAL A 253 -3.18 12.66 -11.31
N VAL A 254 -2.53 13.51 -12.12
CA VAL A 254 -3.20 14.29 -13.17
C VAL A 254 -3.90 13.34 -14.15
N TYR A 255 -3.18 12.32 -14.62
CA TYR A 255 -3.75 11.29 -15.49
C TYR A 255 -4.96 10.59 -14.85
N ALA A 256 -4.84 10.13 -13.61
CA ALA A 256 -5.90 9.45 -12.90
C ALA A 256 -7.13 10.33 -12.74
N VAL A 257 -6.97 11.60 -12.36
CA VAL A 257 -8.06 12.57 -12.26
C VAL A 257 -8.76 12.75 -13.61
N VAL A 258 -8.00 12.95 -14.70
CA VAL A 258 -8.57 13.08 -16.06
C VAL A 258 -9.38 11.84 -16.43
N VAL A 259 -8.86 10.63 -16.17
CA VAL A 259 -9.59 9.39 -16.45
C VAL A 259 -10.87 9.29 -15.62
N ARG A 260 -10.81 9.58 -14.32
CA ARG A 260 -11.98 9.52 -13.42
C ARG A 260 -13.06 10.52 -13.82
N VAL A 261 -12.68 11.74 -14.17
CA VAL A 261 -13.61 12.77 -14.65
C VAL A 261 -14.26 12.33 -15.96
N ARG A 262 -13.46 11.85 -16.93
CA ARG A 262 -14.00 11.34 -18.21
C ARG A 262 -14.97 10.18 -18.02
N VAL A 263 -14.68 9.25 -17.12
CA VAL A 263 -15.58 8.12 -16.83
C VAL A 263 -16.90 8.61 -16.22
N ARG A 264 -16.87 9.61 -15.33
CA ARG A 264 -18.07 10.21 -14.73
C ARG A 264 -18.93 10.97 -15.75
N LEU A 265 -18.29 11.65 -16.71
CA LEU A 265 -18.96 12.46 -17.71
C LEU A 265 -19.54 11.65 -18.89
N ARG A 266 -19.16 10.37 -19.06
CA ARG A 266 -19.75 9.53 -20.10
C ARG A 266 -21.24 9.31 -19.82
N PRO A 267 -22.15 9.66 -20.75
CA PRO A 267 -23.57 9.36 -20.59
C PRO A 267 -23.73 7.87 -20.32
N ARG A 268 -24.44 7.52 -19.24
CA ARG A 268 -24.90 6.14 -19.06
C ARG A 268 -25.84 5.87 -20.22
N VAL A 269 -25.36 5.15 -21.24
CA VAL A 269 -26.24 4.65 -22.30
C VAL A 269 -27.30 3.81 -21.59
N ARG A 270 -28.51 4.37 -21.52
CA ARG A 270 -29.68 3.68 -21.01
C ARG A 270 -29.82 2.44 -21.88
N ARG A 271 -29.57 1.26 -21.32
CA ARG A 271 -29.92 0.00 -22.01
C ARG A 271 -31.40 0.14 -22.41
N PRO A 272 -31.76 -0.02 -23.70
CA PRO A 272 -33.17 -0.02 -24.06
C PRO A 272 -33.85 -1.07 -23.20
N ALA A 273 -34.89 -0.65 -22.48
CA ALA A 273 -35.73 -1.58 -21.73
C ALA A 273 -36.13 -2.68 -22.72
N ALA A 274 -35.80 -3.92 -22.39
CA ALA A 274 -36.32 -5.05 -23.12
C ALA A 274 -37.82 -4.84 -23.20
N ARG A 275 -38.35 -4.64 -24.41
CA ARG A 275 -39.77 -4.60 -24.66
C ARG A 275 -40.31 -5.93 -24.16
N SER A 276 -40.92 -5.92 -22.98
CA SER A 276 -41.83 -6.98 -22.56
C SER A 276 -42.89 -7.05 -23.64
N GLY A 277 -42.78 -8.06 -24.50
CA GLY A 277 -43.75 -8.32 -25.56
C GLY A 277 -45.12 -8.43 -24.91
N GLY A 278 -46.01 -7.50 -25.27
CA GLY A 278 -47.43 -7.69 -25.07
C GLY A 278 -47.85 -8.88 -25.91
N ALA A 279 -48.23 -9.97 -25.25
CA ALA A 279 -49.17 -10.92 -25.79
C ALA A 279 -50.51 -10.61 -25.10
N GLY A 280 -51.33 -9.82 -25.79
CA GLY A 280 -52.77 -9.80 -25.52
C GLY A 280 -53.40 -11.03 -26.18
N GLY A 281 -54.32 -11.69 -25.48
CA GLY A 281 -55.13 -12.74 -26.06
C GLY A 281 -55.91 -13.55 -25.02
N GLY A 282 -57.21 -13.26 -24.90
CA GLY A 282 -58.23 -14.29 -24.64
C GLY A 282 -58.66 -14.50 -23.19
N ALA A 283 -59.79 -13.88 -22.84
CA ALA A 283 -60.69 -14.38 -21.80
C ALA A 283 -61.29 -15.74 -22.21
N GLY A 284 -61.52 -16.62 -21.23
CA GLY A 284 -62.24 -17.88 -21.38
C GLY A 284 -62.41 -18.58 -20.03
N GLU A 285 -63.62 -18.51 -19.49
CA GLU A 285 -64.11 -19.22 -18.31
C GLU A 285 -63.98 -20.75 -18.44
N GLY A 286 -63.89 -21.44 -17.30
CA GLY A 286 -64.01 -22.90 -17.23
C GLY A 286 -63.71 -23.48 -15.85
N ALA A 287 -64.76 -23.65 -15.06
CA ALA A 287 -64.77 -24.29 -13.75
C ALA A 287 -64.48 -25.81 -13.81
N GLY A 288 -64.04 -26.38 -12.68
CA GLY A 288 -64.51 -27.70 -12.25
C GLY A 288 -63.49 -28.80 -11.94
N ALA A 289 -63.58 -29.30 -10.70
CA ALA A 289 -63.48 -30.70 -10.28
C ALA A 289 -62.10 -31.34 -9.98
N LEU A 290 -61.84 -31.43 -8.66
CA LEU A 290 -61.72 -32.66 -7.86
C LEU A 290 -60.87 -33.84 -8.38
N GLY A 291 -59.88 -34.22 -7.55
CA GLY A 291 -59.25 -35.55 -7.58
C GLY A 291 -58.41 -35.81 -6.32
N ARG A 292 -59.05 -36.35 -5.27
CA ARG A 292 -58.39 -37.02 -4.13
C ARG A 292 -57.86 -38.39 -4.56
N THR A 293 -56.73 -38.82 -3.99
CA THR A 293 -56.40 -40.16 -3.42
C THR A 293 -54.95 -40.04 -2.90
N ASP A 294 -54.66 -40.07 -1.60
CA ASP A 294 -54.63 -41.17 -0.62
C ASP A 294 -53.53 -42.24 -0.82
N GLY A 295 -52.74 -42.46 0.25
CA GLY A 295 -51.76 -43.54 0.44
C GLY A 295 -50.41 -43.02 0.99
N ALA A 296 -50.19 -42.83 2.30
CA ALA A 296 -49.76 -43.84 3.30
C ALA A 296 -48.47 -44.59 2.86
N SER A 297 -47.39 -44.74 3.64
CA SER A 297 -47.22 -44.84 5.09
C SER A 297 -45.73 -44.83 5.48
N ALA A 298 -45.45 -44.44 6.74
CA ALA A 298 -44.53 -45.01 7.74
C ALA A 298 -43.02 -45.20 7.35
N SER A 299 -42.00 -45.03 8.22
CA SER A 299 -41.92 -45.15 9.67
C SER A 299 -40.54 -44.67 10.18
N ARG A 300 -40.52 -44.19 11.44
CA ARG A 300 -39.54 -44.45 12.55
C ARG A 300 -38.04 -44.17 12.32
N GLY A 301 -37.28 -43.61 13.28
CA GLY A 301 -37.53 -43.26 14.67
C GLY A 301 -36.23 -42.84 15.39
N SER A 302 -36.41 -42.24 16.58
CA SER A 302 -35.56 -42.17 17.81
C SER A 302 -34.04 -41.93 17.72
N GLY A 303 -33.35 -41.24 18.64
CA GLY A 303 -33.65 -40.75 20.00
C GLY A 303 -32.61 -39.67 20.36
N VAL A 304 -32.91 -38.68 21.20
CA VAL A 304 -32.89 -38.68 22.69
C VAL A 304 -31.53 -38.99 23.32
N THR A 305 -30.91 -37.96 23.90
CA THR A 305 -30.29 -37.82 25.26
C THR A 305 -29.33 -36.61 25.18
N GLY A 306 -29.21 -35.65 26.10
CA GLY A 306 -29.58 -35.51 27.51
C GLY A 306 -28.34 -35.10 28.32
N VAL A 307 -28.51 -34.26 29.36
CA VAL A 307 -27.57 -33.95 30.49
C VAL A 307 -26.56 -32.80 30.21
N THR A 308 -26.60 -31.58 30.78
CA THR A 308 -26.65 -30.98 32.15
C THR A 308 -25.32 -30.88 32.93
N GLY A 309 -25.08 -29.72 33.56
CA GLY A 309 -24.17 -29.50 34.71
C GLY A 309 -22.99 -28.54 34.41
N VAL A 310 -22.88 -27.28 34.87
CA VAL A 310 -22.93 -26.64 36.20
C VAL A 310 -21.54 -26.55 36.91
N THR A 311 -21.23 -25.32 37.37
CA THR A 311 -20.32 -24.85 38.45
C THR A 311 -18.79 -24.81 38.30
N GLY A 312 -18.19 -23.71 38.76
CA GLY A 312 -16.86 -23.70 39.39
C GLY A 312 -15.97 -22.46 39.21
N VAL A 313 -16.22 -21.41 40.00
CA VAL A 313 -15.25 -20.39 40.50
C VAL A 313 -15.21 -20.66 42.03
N PRO A 314 -14.10 -20.59 42.80
CA PRO A 314 -13.29 -19.36 43.00
C PRO A 314 -11.80 -19.49 43.44
N ASP A 315 -11.21 -18.29 43.62
CA ASP A 315 -10.26 -17.86 44.67
C ASP A 315 -8.72 -17.90 44.55
N GLY A 316 -8.14 -16.82 45.08
CA GLY A 316 -6.78 -16.67 45.64
C GLY A 316 -5.81 -15.84 44.78
N SER A 317 -5.57 -14.53 44.98
CA SER A 317 -4.98 -13.75 46.09
C SER A 317 -3.45 -13.79 46.20
N ASP A 318 -2.89 -12.63 46.57
CA ASP A 318 -1.51 -12.29 47.02
C ASP A 318 -0.45 -12.05 45.92
N GLY A 319 0.46 -11.06 45.99
CA GLY A 319 0.82 -9.99 46.92
C GLY A 319 1.86 -9.09 46.20
N SER A 320 1.79 -7.75 46.30
CA SER A 320 2.54 -6.87 47.23
C SER A 320 4.08 -6.78 47.04
N GLY A 321 4.57 -5.53 47.02
CA GLY A 321 5.99 -5.12 47.10
C GLY A 321 6.46 -4.33 45.87
N GLY A 322 6.84 -3.05 45.91
CA GLY A 322 7.22 -2.15 46.99
C GLY A 322 8.61 -1.56 46.73
N SER A 323 8.69 -0.22 46.57
CA SER A 323 9.88 0.67 46.68
C SER A 323 11.10 0.41 45.77
N GLY A 324 11.86 1.38 45.26
CA GLY A 324 11.96 2.82 45.45
C GLY A 324 13.34 3.28 44.95
N VAL A 325 13.56 4.61 44.95
CA VAL A 325 14.86 5.30 45.09
C VAL A 325 15.68 5.56 43.82
N SER A 326 15.67 6.86 43.45
CA SER A 326 16.80 7.71 43.03
C SER A 326 17.53 7.38 41.72
N GLY A 327 17.98 8.32 40.89
CA GLY A 327 18.26 9.73 41.06
C GLY A 327 19.38 10.06 40.06
N GLU A 328 19.57 11.34 39.82
CA GLU A 328 20.80 11.96 39.31
C GLU A 328 20.85 12.41 37.83
N ARG A 329 21.15 13.71 37.75
CA ARG A 329 21.33 14.57 36.60
C ARG A 329 22.68 14.28 35.96
N SER A 330 22.81 14.52 34.66
CA SER A 330 23.89 15.34 34.10
C SER A 330 23.62 15.77 32.67
N ARG A 331 23.97 17.03 32.40
CA ARG A 331 23.78 17.83 31.18
C ARG A 331 25.06 17.78 30.30
N PRO A 332 25.06 18.39 29.09
CA PRO A 332 25.85 17.97 27.93
C PRO A 332 27.06 18.88 27.59
N GLY A 333 27.93 18.39 26.70
CA GLY A 333 28.97 19.12 25.93
C GLY A 333 29.65 18.13 24.96
N ALA A 334 30.14 18.47 23.77
CA ALA A 334 30.56 19.73 23.16
C ALA A 334 30.40 19.62 21.62
N ARG A 335 29.93 20.69 20.96
CA ARG A 335 30.61 21.51 19.93
C ARG A 335 31.01 20.79 18.66
#